data_AF-A0A2M7GN54-F1
#
_entry.id   AF-A0A2M7GN54-F1
#
_cell.length_a   1.000
_cell.length_b   1.000
_cell.length_c   1.000
_cell.angle_alpha   90.00
_cell.angle_beta   90.00
_cell.angle_gamma   90.00
#
_symmetry.space_group_name_H-M   'P 1'
#
loop_
_entity.id
_entity.type
_entity.pdbx_description
1 polymer ?
#
loop_
_entity_poly.entity_id
_entity_poly.type
_entity_poly.pdbx_seq_one_letter_code
_entity_poly.pdbx_strand_id
1 'polypeptide(L)'
;MVIFAAILPSLGVASGALWAYPILWETGGGILFFLAIATLVFAVFRPAKPASVNLERFAYGAVDFLAHATDKDRAEFSTDLRFCIYDMVRKADLRQRLWSPSAFVLFTKRKELRESDFASAFLRVLSDPAFCQVLVRDTPWNTALILQEIEKYFGECESITEFVREIARQSILMDDSMFAREIEYKGFRETSVISETLFGNHHIARFYTPLNGVWFGDTADLEVGQIKRVSRALLLTVKSLLLARSYWPQHGLHGASDLVSSVARDICQRVRNNRADYRLVHALEFDLFQMVDKTRKHLGELDDGVYARLFFKPKDDAEKDMVRDFTLLDEIAEVVVDYAFSFCNDFEGGEDSFWSSAISINRHVFDQFGGNEAGFDPLQQRVALKILRKVDENLEGWYPAISRMFLSTIGFYEPPKEEDKNKPWELFVHAFFYRFQAFPEFYDKDRDKAETYLPNDVRYDPKRRSIIKTYLGGDEQETALSGLDLPEININDHLRSKSAGDGDAEKDNG
;
A
#
# COMPACT_ATOMS: atom_id res chain seq x y z
N MET A 1 -53.01 25.37 -23.07
CA MET A 1 -54.35 25.81 -22.62
C MET A 1 -55.10 26.63 -23.67
N VAL A 2 -54.50 27.67 -24.28
CA VAL A 2 -55.19 28.56 -25.25
C VAL A 2 -55.80 27.84 -26.46
N ILE A 3 -55.15 26.78 -26.96
CA ILE A 3 -55.63 26.03 -28.14
C ILE A 3 -56.87 25.18 -27.81
N PHE A 4 -56.96 24.58 -26.61
CA PHE A 4 -58.12 23.79 -26.20
C PHE A 4 -59.34 24.68 -25.90
N ALA A 5 -59.14 25.85 -25.30
CA ALA A 5 -60.20 26.83 -25.07
C ALA A 5 -60.77 27.43 -26.37
N ALA A 6 -59.96 27.49 -27.44
CA ALA A 6 -60.41 27.97 -28.75
C ALA A 6 -61.20 26.93 -29.57
N ILE A 7 -61.01 25.63 -29.32
CA ILE A 7 -61.69 24.54 -30.07
C ILE A 7 -63.04 24.17 -29.44
N LEU A 8 -63.16 24.29 -28.11
CA LEU A 8 -64.35 23.93 -27.34
C LEU A 8 -65.68 24.57 -27.83
N PRO A 9 -65.75 25.84 -28.28
CA PRO A 9 -66.98 26.43 -28.79
C PRO A 9 -67.45 25.86 -30.14
N SER A 10 -66.55 25.23 -30.90
CA SER A 10 -66.85 24.71 -32.25
C SER A 10 -67.38 23.27 -32.26
N LEU A 11 -67.19 22.55 -31.16
CA LEU A 11 -67.77 21.24 -30.94
C LEU A 11 -69.15 21.46 -30.32
N GLY A 12 -70.22 21.27 -31.08
CA GLY A 12 -71.61 21.42 -30.62
C GLY A 12 -72.00 20.39 -29.55
N VAL A 13 -71.42 20.51 -28.36
CA VAL A 13 -71.69 19.64 -27.22
C VAL A 13 -73.00 20.10 -26.57
N ALA A 14 -73.98 19.20 -26.51
CA ALA A 14 -75.28 19.45 -25.90
C ALA A 14 -75.13 20.02 -24.47
N SER A 15 -75.87 21.08 -24.18
CA SER A 15 -75.77 21.96 -23.01
C SER A 15 -76.17 21.36 -21.66
N GLY A 16 -75.86 20.08 -21.41
CA GLY A 16 -76.10 19.38 -20.14
C GLY A 16 -75.02 18.36 -19.77
N ALA A 17 -73.98 18.19 -20.58
CA ALA A 17 -72.87 17.30 -20.25
C ALA A 17 -71.92 17.98 -19.25
N LEU A 18 -71.53 17.29 -18.18
CA LEU A 18 -70.55 17.76 -17.19
C LEU A 18 -69.27 18.33 -17.84
N TRP A 19 -68.84 17.76 -18.96
CA TRP A 19 -67.65 18.16 -19.73
C TRP A 19 -67.74 19.53 -20.42
N ALA A 20 -68.93 20.16 -20.45
CA ALA A 20 -69.13 21.50 -21.02
C ALA A 20 -68.78 22.63 -20.02
N TYR A 21 -68.61 22.32 -18.73
CA TYR A 21 -68.26 23.34 -17.73
C TYR A 21 -66.77 23.71 -17.81
N PRO A 22 -66.43 25.00 -18.06
CA PRO A 22 -65.04 25.46 -18.11
C PRO A 22 -64.22 25.11 -16.86
N ILE A 23 -64.88 25.09 -15.69
CA ILE A 23 -64.25 24.78 -14.40
C ILE A 23 -63.65 23.37 -14.36
N LEU A 24 -64.22 22.38 -15.07
CA LEU A 24 -63.66 21.03 -15.11
C LEU A 24 -62.37 21.00 -15.95
N TRP A 25 -62.30 21.78 -17.03
CA TRP A 25 -61.10 21.88 -17.86
C TRP A 25 -59.98 22.68 -17.19
N GLU A 26 -60.34 23.74 -16.46
CA GLU A 26 -59.39 24.48 -15.62
C GLU A 26 -58.84 23.61 -14.49
N THR A 27 -59.72 22.85 -13.81
CA THR A 27 -59.30 21.91 -12.75
C THR A 27 -58.44 20.78 -13.31
N GLY A 28 -58.83 20.18 -14.43
CA GLY A 28 -58.04 19.12 -15.09
C GLY A 28 -56.69 19.61 -15.60
N GLY A 29 -56.65 20.81 -16.19
CA GLY A 29 -55.40 21.46 -16.60
C GLY A 29 -54.51 21.82 -15.41
N GLY A 30 -55.10 22.30 -14.31
CA GLY A 30 -54.40 22.56 -13.06
C GLY A 30 -53.80 21.29 -12.44
N ILE A 31 -54.53 20.18 -12.43
CA ILE A 31 -54.04 18.88 -11.97
C ILE A 31 -52.90 18.38 -12.87
N LEU A 32 -53.04 18.45 -14.19
CA LEU A 32 -51.98 18.03 -15.11
C LEU A 32 -50.72 18.89 -14.97
N PHE A 33 -50.88 20.20 -14.80
CA PHE A 33 -49.75 21.11 -14.56
C PHE A 33 -49.07 20.80 -13.22
N PHE A 34 -49.87 20.59 -12.16
CA PHE A 34 -49.34 20.18 -10.86
C PHE A 34 -48.63 18.82 -10.95
N LEU A 35 -49.19 17.83 -11.65
CA LEU A 35 -48.54 16.54 -11.88
C LEU A 35 -47.27 16.67 -12.71
N ALA A 36 -47.25 17.54 -13.72
CA ALA A 36 -46.04 17.79 -14.52
C ALA A 36 -44.93 18.43 -13.67
N ILE A 37 -45.26 19.44 -12.85
CA ILE A 37 -44.32 20.02 -11.89
C ILE A 37 -43.90 19.00 -10.85
N ALA A 38 -44.83 18.25 -10.26
CA ALA A 38 -44.52 17.22 -9.29
C ALA A 38 -43.62 16.13 -9.89
N THR A 39 -43.84 15.75 -11.15
CA THR A 39 -42.99 14.79 -11.87
C THR A 39 -41.61 15.37 -12.16
N LEU A 40 -41.53 16.66 -12.53
CA LEU A 40 -40.26 17.35 -12.77
C LEU A 40 -39.46 17.52 -11.48
N VAL A 41 -40.10 17.98 -10.40
CA VAL A 41 -39.55 18.04 -9.04
C VAL A 41 -39.10 16.64 -8.62
N PHE A 42 -39.94 15.63 -8.79
CA PHE A 42 -39.59 14.25 -8.48
C PHE A 42 -38.41 13.74 -9.31
N ALA A 43 -38.31 14.10 -10.59
CA ALA A 43 -37.20 13.72 -11.45
C ALA A 43 -35.89 14.46 -11.10
N VAL A 44 -35.97 15.72 -10.67
CA VAL A 44 -34.81 16.55 -10.29
C VAL A 44 -34.27 16.13 -8.91
N PHE A 45 -35.14 15.81 -7.95
CA PHE A 45 -34.71 15.45 -6.59
C PHE A 45 -34.44 13.95 -6.39
N ARG A 46 -34.83 13.09 -7.34
CA ARG A 46 -34.58 11.66 -7.23
C ARG A 46 -33.25 11.33 -7.92
N PRO A 47 -32.25 10.82 -7.18
CA PRO A 47 -30.98 10.44 -7.78
C PRO A 47 -31.19 9.41 -8.87
N ALA A 48 -30.42 9.52 -9.96
CA ALA A 48 -30.53 8.63 -11.10
C ALA A 48 -30.11 7.21 -10.69
N LYS A 49 -31.08 6.32 -10.46
CA LYS A 49 -30.81 4.93 -10.12
C LYS A 49 -30.87 4.05 -11.38
N PRO A 50 -29.84 3.24 -11.66
CA PRO A 50 -29.88 2.29 -12.76
C PRO A 50 -30.92 1.21 -12.45
N ALA A 51 -32.05 1.22 -13.15
CA ALA A 51 -32.90 0.03 -13.23
C ALA A 51 -32.23 -0.99 -14.14
N SER A 52 -32.38 -2.30 -13.85
CA SER A 52 -31.85 -3.38 -14.69
C SER A 52 -32.25 -3.25 -16.17
N VAL A 53 -33.44 -2.72 -16.43
CA VAL A 53 -33.97 -2.52 -17.80
C VAL A 53 -33.22 -1.43 -18.58
N ASN A 54 -32.54 -0.49 -17.91
CA ASN A 54 -31.95 0.70 -18.53
C ASN A 54 -30.44 0.87 -18.28
N LEU A 55 -29.76 -0.15 -17.75
CA LEU A 55 -28.35 -0.06 -17.39
C LEU A 55 -27.45 0.37 -18.56
N GLU A 56 -27.70 -0.21 -19.75
CA GLU A 56 -26.99 0.15 -20.98
C GLU A 56 -27.15 1.63 -21.33
N ARG A 57 -28.39 2.14 -21.31
CA ARG A 57 -28.67 3.56 -21.60
C ARG A 57 -28.07 4.48 -20.56
N PHE A 58 -28.10 4.07 -19.29
CA PHE A 58 -27.47 4.81 -18.21
C PHE A 58 -25.95 4.87 -18.40
N ALA A 59 -25.29 3.74 -18.65
CA ALA A 59 -23.85 3.67 -18.87
C ALA A 59 -23.43 4.56 -20.05
N TYR A 60 -24.10 4.45 -21.21
CA TYR A 60 -23.81 5.32 -22.36
C TYR A 60 -24.03 6.80 -22.05
N GLY A 61 -25.16 7.16 -21.42
CA GLY A 61 -25.45 8.53 -21.06
C GLY A 61 -24.46 9.11 -20.05
N ALA A 62 -24.03 8.31 -19.08
CA ALA A 62 -23.04 8.72 -18.08
C ALA A 62 -21.64 8.89 -18.71
N VAL A 63 -21.23 8.01 -19.63
CA VAL A 63 -19.96 8.14 -20.34
C VAL A 63 -19.97 9.38 -21.25
N ASP A 64 -21.05 9.59 -22.01
CA ASP A 64 -21.20 10.77 -22.86
C ASP A 64 -21.24 12.06 -22.05
N PHE A 65 -21.92 12.04 -20.90
CA PHE A 65 -21.91 13.13 -19.94
C PHE A 65 -20.49 13.41 -19.42
N LEU A 66 -19.79 12.41 -18.89
CA LEU A 66 -18.44 12.57 -18.34
C LEU A 66 -17.43 13.08 -19.38
N ALA A 67 -17.60 12.71 -20.64
CA ALA A 67 -16.76 13.17 -21.75
C ALA A 67 -16.87 14.67 -22.01
N HIS A 68 -18.03 15.28 -21.73
CA HIS A 68 -18.31 16.71 -21.96
C HIS A 68 -18.48 17.52 -20.66
N ALA A 69 -18.43 16.85 -19.50
CA ALA A 69 -18.69 17.43 -18.20
C ALA A 69 -17.60 18.42 -17.77
N THR A 70 -18.02 19.54 -17.18
CA THR A 70 -17.13 20.42 -16.42
C THR A 70 -16.78 19.79 -15.05
N ASP A 71 -15.80 20.34 -14.33
CA ASP A 71 -15.48 19.88 -12.98
C ASP A 71 -16.67 19.96 -12.02
N LYS A 72 -17.51 21.00 -12.17
CA LYS A 72 -18.74 21.13 -11.39
C LYS A 72 -19.73 20.01 -11.71
N ASP A 73 -19.90 19.68 -12.99
CA ASP A 73 -20.79 18.61 -13.44
C ASP A 73 -20.32 17.24 -12.91
N ARG A 74 -19.01 17.00 -12.92
CA ARG A 74 -18.37 15.80 -12.33
C ARG A 74 -18.60 15.71 -10.82
N ALA A 75 -18.46 16.83 -10.11
CA ALA A 75 -18.72 16.91 -8.69
C ALA A 75 -20.20 16.61 -8.36
N GLU A 76 -21.14 17.16 -9.13
CA GLU A 76 -22.57 16.86 -8.96
C GLU A 76 -22.87 15.38 -9.23
N PHE A 77 -22.28 14.82 -10.30
CA PHE A 77 -22.42 13.41 -10.67
C PHE A 77 -21.93 12.43 -9.58
N SER A 78 -20.96 12.82 -8.75
CA SER A 78 -20.51 12.00 -7.60
C SER A 78 -21.66 11.63 -6.66
N THR A 79 -22.66 12.51 -6.53
CA THR A 79 -23.82 12.29 -5.66
C THR A 79 -24.70 11.18 -6.22
N ASP A 80 -24.94 11.18 -7.54
CA ASP A 80 -25.68 10.11 -8.22
C ASP A 80 -24.89 8.79 -8.23
N LEU A 81 -23.58 8.89 -8.45
CA LEU A 81 -22.68 7.73 -8.47
C LEU A 81 -22.76 6.96 -7.15
N ARG A 82 -22.75 7.66 -6.01
CA ARG A 82 -22.89 7.05 -4.68
C ARG A 82 -24.11 6.12 -4.57
N PHE A 83 -25.25 6.50 -5.16
CA PHE A 83 -26.47 5.70 -5.06
C PHE A 83 -26.52 4.50 -6.02
N CYS A 84 -25.62 4.45 -7.01
CA CYS A 84 -25.63 3.40 -8.01
C CYS A 84 -24.38 2.50 -8.01
N ILE A 85 -23.27 2.93 -7.39
CA ILE A 85 -21.99 2.22 -7.44
C ILE A 85 -22.09 0.78 -6.92
N TYR A 86 -22.78 0.55 -5.80
CA TYR A 86 -22.96 -0.79 -5.25
C TYR A 86 -23.64 -1.74 -6.24
N ASP A 87 -24.71 -1.28 -6.89
CA ASP A 87 -25.43 -2.09 -7.88
C ASP A 87 -24.58 -2.34 -9.13
N MET A 88 -23.76 -1.37 -9.54
CA MET A 88 -22.81 -1.52 -10.64
C MET A 88 -21.74 -2.57 -10.33
N VAL A 89 -21.09 -2.46 -9.17
CA VAL A 89 -20.05 -3.41 -8.73
C VAL A 89 -20.62 -4.82 -8.65
N ARG A 90 -21.80 -4.98 -8.03
CA ARG A 90 -22.50 -6.28 -7.94
C ARG A 90 -22.83 -6.88 -9.30
N LYS A 91 -23.23 -6.06 -10.28
CA LYS A 91 -23.52 -6.52 -11.63
C LYS A 91 -22.25 -6.87 -12.40
N ALA A 92 -21.19 -6.08 -12.25
CA ALA A 92 -19.91 -6.32 -12.93
C ALA A 92 -19.25 -7.64 -12.47
N ASP A 93 -19.34 -7.99 -11.18
CA ASP A 93 -18.77 -9.23 -10.64
C ASP A 93 -19.49 -10.50 -11.14
N LEU A 94 -20.72 -10.41 -11.68
CA LEU A 94 -21.44 -11.59 -12.17
C LEU A 94 -20.62 -12.42 -13.17
N ARG A 95 -19.89 -11.76 -14.06
CA ARG A 95 -19.06 -12.43 -15.07
C ARG A 95 -17.83 -13.09 -14.46
N GLN A 96 -17.23 -12.48 -13.43
CA GLN A 96 -16.05 -13.01 -12.75
C GLN A 96 -16.38 -14.26 -11.92
N ARG A 97 -17.57 -14.30 -11.30
CA ARG A 97 -18.05 -15.49 -10.57
C ARG A 97 -18.34 -16.70 -11.46
N LEU A 98 -18.60 -16.49 -12.73
CA LEU A 98 -18.90 -17.56 -13.68
C LEU A 98 -17.58 -18.11 -14.24
N TRP A 99 -16.82 -18.84 -13.42
CA TRP A 99 -15.64 -19.57 -13.89
C TRP A 99 -16.10 -20.70 -14.84
N SER A 100 -15.79 -20.58 -16.13
CA SER A 100 -16.13 -21.55 -17.18
C SER A 100 -17.64 -21.89 -17.29
N PRO A 101 -18.51 -20.93 -17.63
CA PRO A 101 -19.95 -21.18 -17.69
C PRO A 101 -20.29 -22.11 -18.86
N SER A 102 -21.23 -23.02 -18.65
CA SER A 102 -21.76 -23.86 -19.74
C SER A 102 -22.53 -23.00 -20.76
N ALA A 103 -22.64 -23.49 -22.01
CA ALA A 103 -23.39 -22.81 -23.05
C ALA A 103 -24.86 -22.52 -22.64
N PHE A 104 -25.46 -23.40 -21.83
CA PHE A 104 -26.80 -23.20 -21.27
C PHE A 104 -26.86 -22.02 -20.29
N VAL A 105 -25.86 -21.87 -19.42
CA VAL A 105 -25.77 -20.71 -18.51
C VAL A 105 -25.59 -19.42 -19.30
N LEU A 106 -24.73 -19.42 -20.32
CA LEU A 106 -24.55 -18.26 -21.21
C LEU A 106 -25.84 -17.87 -21.93
N PHE A 107 -26.62 -18.84 -22.38
CA PHE A 107 -27.91 -18.59 -23.04
C PHE A 107 -28.97 -18.06 -22.07
N THR A 108 -29.16 -18.73 -20.93
CA THR A 108 -30.19 -18.37 -19.94
C THR A 108 -29.91 -17.04 -19.26
N LYS A 109 -28.64 -16.69 -19.02
CA LYS A 109 -28.22 -15.43 -18.38
C LYS A 109 -27.76 -14.35 -19.35
N ARG A 110 -28.05 -14.47 -20.66
CA ARG A 110 -27.55 -13.55 -21.69
C ARG A 110 -27.80 -12.06 -21.36
N LYS A 111 -28.99 -11.74 -20.84
CA LYS A 111 -29.33 -10.36 -20.46
C LYS A 111 -28.47 -9.86 -19.29
N GLU A 112 -28.32 -10.68 -18.24
CA GLU A 112 -27.53 -10.34 -17.06
C GLU A 112 -26.04 -10.21 -17.40
N LEU A 113 -25.53 -11.05 -18.31
CA LEU A 113 -24.16 -10.96 -18.81
C LEU A 113 -23.92 -9.67 -19.60
N ARG A 114 -24.87 -9.28 -20.46
CA ARG A 114 -24.81 -7.99 -21.15
C ARG A 114 -24.84 -6.81 -20.17
N GLU A 115 -25.68 -6.89 -19.15
CA GLU A 115 -25.69 -5.89 -18.07
C GLU A 115 -24.36 -5.86 -17.31
N SER A 116 -23.76 -7.01 -17.03
CA SER A 116 -22.44 -7.14 -16.40
C SER A 116 -21.35 -6.46 -17.24
N ASP A 117 -21.37 -6.65 -18.56
CA ASP A 117 -20.41 -6.04 -19.48
C ASP A 117 -20.50 -4.50 -19.49
N PHE A 118 -21.72 -3.95 -19.52
CA PHE A 118 -21.91 -2.50 -19.45
C PHE A 118 -21.53 -1.93 -18.08
N ALA A 119 -21.85 -2.62 -16.98
CA ALA A 119 -21.42 -2.20 -15.66
C ALA A 119 -19.89 -2.20 -15.56
N SER A 120 -19.23 -3.28 -15.98
CA SER A 120 -17.77 -3.40 -15.99
C SER A 120 -17.11 -2.28 -16.81
N ALA A 121 -17.60 -2.05 -18.04
CA ALA A 121 -17.09 -0.97 -18.90
C ALA A 121 -17.29 0.41 -18.26
N PHE A 122 -18.46 0.67 -17.67
CA PHE A 122 -18.72 1.94 -16.99
C PHE A 122 -17.81 2.15 -15.78
N LEU A 123 -17.61 1.13 -14.94
CA LEU A 123 -16.69 1.21 -13.79
C LEU A 123 -15.25 1.53 -14.21
N ARG A 124 -14.80 1.01 -15.35
CA ARG A 124 -13.49 1.37 -15.93
C ARG A 124 -13.45 2.79 -16.47
N VAL A 125 -14.55 3.34 -16.97
CA VAL A 125 -14.58 4.77 -17.35
C VAL A 125 -14.48 5.67 -16.11
N LEU A 126 -14.98 5.22 -14.95
CA LEU A 126 -14.83 5.99 -13.71
C LEU A 126 -13.38 6.16 -13.27
N SER A 127 -12.45 5.30 -13.71
CA SER A 127 -11.02 5.47 -13.43
C SER A 127 -10.36 6.54 -14.32
N ASP A 128 -11.13 7.39 -14.99
CA ASP A 128 -10.61 8.57 -15.67
C ASP A 128 -9.92 9.50 -14.66
N PRO A 129 -8.63 9.86 -14.86
CA PRO A 129 -7.88 10.70 -13.94
C PRO A 129 -8.56 12.05 -13.67
N ALA A 130 -9.12 12.71 -14.69
CA ALA A 130 -9.74 14.02 -14.51
C ALA A 130 -11.00 13.94 -13.64
N PHE A 131 -11.78 12.86 -13.77
CA PHE A 131 -12.89 12.59 -12.86
C PHE A 131 -12.41 12.29 -11.43
N CYS A 132 -11.43 11.41 -11.24
CA CYS A 132 -10.89 11.07 -9.93
C CYS A 132 -10.27 12.29 -9.21
N GLN A 133 -9.63 13.20 -9.94
CA GLN A 133 -9.11 14.46 -9.40
C GLN A 133 -10.21 15.32 -8.76
N VAL A 134 -11.32 15.53 -9.48
CA VAL A 134 -12.47 16.26 -8.96
C VAL A 134 -13.04 15.58 -7.72
N LEU A 135 -13.11 14.25 -7.71
CA LEU A 135 -13.63 13.49 -6.58
C LEU A 135 -12.82 13.70 -5.29
N VAL A 136 -11.48 13.67 -5.37
CA VAL A 136 -10.61 13.81 -4.19
C VAL A 136 -10.43 15.26 -3.74
N ARG A 137 -10.57 16.22 -4.66
CA ARG A 137 -10.42 17.66 -4.41
C ARG A 137 -11.72 18.32 -3.95
N ASP A 138 -12.80 18.12 -4.68
CA ASP A 138 -14.03 18.92 -4.57
C ASP A 138 -15.14 18.20 -3.79
N THR A 139 -15.19 16.87 -3.83
CA THR A 139 -16.26 16.08 -3.19
C THR A 139 -15.77 14.97 -2.26
N PRO A 140 -14.85 15.25 -1.31
CA PRO A 140 -14.16 14.20 -0.59
C PRO A 140 -15.07 13.33 0.29
N TRP A 141 -16.13 13.90 0.86
CA TRP A 141 -17.13 13.17 1.62
C TRP A 141 -17.93 12.19 0.75
N ASN A 142 -18.33 12.61 -0.44
CA ASN A 142 -19.02 11.72 -1.37
C ASN A 142 -18.08 10.60 -1.84
N THR A 143 -16.81 10.91 -2.09
CA THR A 143 -15.79 9.92 -2.46
C THR A 143 -15.62 8.86 -1.38
N ALA A 144 -15.50 9.26 -0.12
CA ALA A 144 -15.46 8.30 0.99
C ALA A 144 -16.75 7.48 1.09
N LEU A 145 -17.92 8.08 0.89
CA LEU A 145 -19.19 7.35 0.89
C LEU A 145 -19.29 6.36 -0.28
N ILE A 146 -18.80 6.72 -1.48
CA ILE A 146 -18.69 5.82 -2.63
C ILE A 146 -17.80 4.62 -2.28
N LEU A 147 -16.64 4.86 -1.68
CA LEU A 147 -15.73 3.79 -1.25
C LEU A 147 -16.36 2.89 -0.17
N GLN A 148 -17.12 3.45 0.77
CA GLN A 148 -17.91 2.68 1.73
C GLN A 148 -19.02 1.86 1.08
N GLU A 149 -19.67 2.37 0.03
CA GLU A 149 -20.63 1.56 -0.75
C GLU A 149 -19.92 0.43 -1.52
N ILE A 150 -18.68 0.65 -2.00
CA ILE A 150 -17.84 -0.41 -2.59
C ILE A 150 -17.47 -1.45 -1.51
N GLU A 151 -17.08 -1.01 -0.31
CA GLU A 151 -16.76 -1.90 0.81
C GLU A 151 -17.92 -2.82 1.21
N LYS A 152 -19.17 -2.31 1.22
CA LYS A 152 -20.35 -3.14 1.50
C LYS A 152 -20.49 -4.32 0.54
N TYR A 153 -19.83 -4.25 -0.61
CA TYR A 153 -19.69 -5.37 -1.50
C TYR A 153 -18.56 -6.31 -1.04
N PHE A 154 -18.91 -7.37 -0.31
CA PHE A 154 -17.93 -8.34 0.21
C PHE A 154 -17.19 -9.18 -0.85
N GLY A 155 -17.41 -8.94 -2.15
CA GLY A 155 -16.72 -9.64 -3.25
C GLY A 155 -15.57 -8.82 -3.82
N GLU A 156 -14.64 -9.49 -4.49
CA GLU A 156 -13.64 -8.84 -5.32
C GLU A 156 -14.25 -8.53 -6.69
N CYS A 157 -14.08 -7.30 -7.18
CA CYS A 157 -14.52 -6.92 -8.51
C CYS A 157 -13.38 -6.22 -9.24
N GLU A 158 -12.69 -6.92 -10.13
CA GLU A 158 -11.52 -6.37 -10.87
C GLU A 158 -11.86 -5.07 -11.62
N SER A 159 -13.13 -4.89 -12.03
CA SER A 159 -13.56 -3.72 -12.80
C SER A 159 -13.60 -2.42 -12.00
N ILE A 160 -13.68 -2.48 -10.67
CA ILE A 160 -13.61 -1.30 -9.80
C ILE A 160 -12.20 -1.04 -9.27
N THR A 161 -11.29 -2.02 -9.38
CA THR A 161 -9.92 -1.92 -8.85
C THR A 161 -9.19 -0.70 -9.39
N GLU A 162 -9.25 -0.46 -10.71
CA GLU A 162 -8.59 0.69 -11.32
C GLU A 162 -9.17 2.03 -10.86
N PHE A 163 -10.48 2.08 -10.59
CA PHE A 163 -11.09 3.29 -10.02
C PHE A 163 -10.58 3.57 -8.60
N VAL A 164 -10.50 2.55 -7.74
CA VAL A 164 -9.97 2.71 -6.38
C VAL A 164 -8.49 3.11 -6.40
N ARG A 165 -7.68 2.47 -7.26
CA ARG A 165 -6.27 2.82 -7.44
C ARG A 165 -6.09 4.24 -7.96
N GLU A 166 -6.88 4.67 -8.94
CA GLU A 166 -6.77 6.04 -9.45
C GLU A 166 -7.20 7.08 -8.41
N ILE A 167 -8.22 6.80 -7.59
CA ILE A 167 -8.58 7.66 -6.46
C ILE A 167 -7.44 7.76 -5.44
N ALA A 168 -6.78 6.64 -5.12
CA ALA A 168 -5.62 6.62 -4.23
C ALA A 168 -4.44 7.39 -4.83
N ARG A 169 -4.16 7.19 -6.11
CA ARG A 169 -3.14 7.91 -6.87
C ARG A 169 -3.37 9.41 -6.85
N GLN A 170 -4.56 9.89 -7.22
CA GLN A 170 -4.87 11.32 -7.19
C GLN A 170 -4.86 11.90 -5.77
N SER A 171 -5.28 11.12 -4.76
CA SER A 171 -5.18 11.53 -3.35
C SER A 171 -3.73 11.72 -2.89
N ILE A 172 -2.78 10.94 -3.41
CA ILE A 172 -1.35 11.05 -3.07
C ILE A 172 -0.67 12.17 -3.88
N LEU A 173 -0.95 12.26 -5.18
CA LEU A 173 -0.23 13.16 -6.09
C LEU A 173 -0.63 14.63 -5.92
N MET A 174 -1.91 14.92 -5.69
CA MET A 174 -2.42 16.30 -5.67
C MET A 174 -2.24 17.00 -4.31
N ASP A 175 -1.70 18.22 -4.32
CA ASP A 175 -1.50 19.05 -3.12
C ASP A 175 -2.78 19.70 -2.59
N ASP A 176 -3.78 19.89 -3.45
CA ASP A 176 -5.08 20.42 -3.05
C ASP A 176 -6.10 19.32 -2.67
N SER A 177 -5.69 18.05 -2.72
CA SER A 177 -6.52 16.91 -2.30
C SER A 177 -6.90 16.98 -0.83
N MET A 178 -8.00 16.33 -0.46
CA MET A 178 -8.37 16.22 0.96
C MET A 178 -7.29 15.49 1.77
N PHE A 179 -6.61 14.51 1.19
CA PHE A 179 -5.55 13.79 1.90
C PHE A 179 -4.36 14.70 2.23
N ALA A 180 -3.97 15.59 1.31
CA ALA A 180 -2.98 16.63 1.61
C ALA A 180 -3.42 17.51 2.78
N ARG A 181 -4.68 17.94 2.76
CA ARG A 181 -5.26 18.76 3.84
C ARG A 181 -5.29 18.02 5.19
N GLU A 182 -5.59 16.73 5.20
CA GLU A 182 -5.61 15.87 6.40
C GLU A 182 -4.22 15.76 7.06
N ILE A 183 -3.14 15.79 6.27
CA ILE A 183 -1.75 15.69 6.79
C ILE A 183 -1.22 17.05 7.28
N GLU A 184 -1.46 18.11 6.50
CA GLU A 184 -0.86 19.44 6.72
C GLU A 184 -1.64 20.29 7.74
N TYR A 185 -2.97 20.26 7.70
CA TYR A 185 -3.77 21.11 8.57
C TYR A 185 -3.99 20.46 9.94
N LYS A 186 -3.59 21.18 10.99
CA LYS A 186 -3.80 20.79 12.40
C LYS A 186 -5.29 20.59 12.77
N GLY A 187 -6.24 20.98 11.93
CA GLY A 187 -7.68 20.98 12.23
C GLY A 187 -8.47 19.74 11.78
N PHE A 188 -8.00 18.96 10.79
CA PHE A 188 -8.73 17.77 10.29
C PHE A 188 -8.06 16.44 10.63
N ARG A 189 -6.93 16.45 11.37
CA ARG A 189 -6.22 15.23 11.77
C ARG A 189 -7.10 14.22 12.52
N GLU A 190 -8.03 14.70 13.33
CA GLU A 190 -8.95 13.84 14.10
C GLU A 190 -10.11 13.29 13.25
N THR A 191 -10.36 13.87 12.08
CA THR A 191 -11.44 13.48 11.17
C THR A 191 -10.85 13.20 9.79
N SER A 192 -10.02 12.17 9.71
CA SER A 192 -9.51 11.66 8.43
C SER A 192 -10.62 10.85 7.76
N VAL A 193 -11.10 11.35 6.62
CA VAL A 193 -12.25 10.79 5.93
C VAL A 193 -11.76 9.95 4.76
N ILE A 194 -10.96 10.55 3.87
CA ILE A 194 -10.47 9.86 2.68
C ILE A 194 -9.35 8.91 3.04
N SER A 195 -8.36 9.33 3.84
CA SER A 195 -7.22 8.47 4.13
C SER A 195 -7.60 7.19 4.89
N GLU A 196 -8.52 7.29 5.85
CA GLU A 196 -9.00 6.13 6.62
C GLU A 196 -9.92 5.25 5.78
N THR A 197 -10.72 5.81 4.87
CA THR A 197 -11.57 4.99 3.99
C THR A 197 -10.77 4.26 2.91
N LEU A 198 -9.74 4.90 2.33
CA LEU A 198 -8.90 4.28 1.29
C LEU A 198 -7.86 3.31 1.87
N PHE A 199 -7.11 3.75 2.87
CA PHE A 199 -5.94 3.02 3.38
C PHE A 199 -6.20 2.40 4.77
N GLY A 200 -7.05 3.03 5.59
CA GLY A 200 -7.46 2.50 6.90
C GLY A 200 -8.50 1.38 6.84
N ASN A 201 -9.08 1.11 5.65
CA ASN A 201 -10.08 0.08 5.47
C ASN A 201 -9.46 -1.25 5.01
N HIS A 202 -9.62 -2.30 5.81
CA HIS A 202 -9.06 -3.64 5.53
C HIS A 202 -9.54 -4.24 4.21
N HIS A 203 -10.85 -4.13 3.92
CA HIS A 203 -11.42 -4.70 2.70
C HIS A 203 -10.88 -3.98 1.47
N ILE A 204 -10.83 -2.64 1.51
CA ILE A 204 -10.29 -1.86 0.40
C ILE A 204 -8.81 -2.15 0.17
N ALA A 205 -8.00 -2.12 1.24
CA ALA A 205 -6.58 -2.45 1.19
C ALA A 205 -6.36 -3.83 0.55
N ARG A 206 -7.05 -4.85 1.06
CA ARG A 206 -6.85 -6.25 0.67
C ARG A 206 -7.24 -6.55 -0.78
N PHE A 207 -8.39 -6.07 -1.24
CA PHE A 207 -8.96 -6.49 -2.53
C PHE A 207 -8.68 -5.51 -3.67
N TYR A 208 -8.43 -4.24 -3.37
CA TYR A 208 -8.23 -3.21 -4.40
C TYR A 208 -6.81 -2.64 -4.42
N THR A 209 -5.97 -2.95 -3.44
CA THR A 209 -4.51 -2.68 -3.45
C THR A 209 -4.21 -1.21 -3.82
N PRO A 210 -4.68 -0.24 -3.03
CA PRO A 210 -4.73 1.18 -3.43
C PRO A 210 -3.35 1.80 -3.68
N LEU A 211 -2.27 1.18 -3.19
CA LEU A 211 -0.90 1.63 -3.42
C LEU A 211 -0.30 1.15 -4.75
N ASN A 212 -0.93 0.16 -5.39
CA ASN A 212 -0.42 -0.40 -6.65
C ASN A 212 -0.60 0.59 -7.80
N GLY A 213 0.44 0.75 -8.63
CA GLY A 213 0.44 1.63 -9.79
C GLY A 213 0.60 3.11 -9.49
N VAL A 214 0.86 3.50 -8.24
CA VAL A 214 1.22 4.88 -7.89
C VAL A 214 2.61 5.15 -8.44
N TRP A 215 2.74 6.14 -9.34
CA TRP A 215 4.00 6.55 -9.96
C TRP A 215 4.10 8.08 -9.97
N PHE A 216 5.23 8.59 -9.51
CA PHE A 216 5.59 10.01 -9.57
C PHE A 216 6.30 10.24 -10.89
N GLY A 217 5.64 10.88 -11.86
CA GLY A 217 6.10 11.04 -13.24
C GLY A 217 7.56 11.46 -13.39
N ASP A 218 7.82 12.76 -13.44
CA ASP A 218 9.17 13.33 -13.44
C ASP A 218 9.63 13.54 -11.99
N THR A 219 10.86 13.12 -11.68
CA THR A 219 11.42 13.09 -10.33
C THR A 219 11.77 14.50 -9.82
N ALA A 220 11.91 15.46 -10.74
CA ALA A 220 12.19 16.86 -10.42
C ALA A 220 11.12 17.51 -9.53
N ASP A 221 9.88 17.03 -9.61
CA ASP A 221 8.71 17.65 -8.96
C ASP A 221 8.31 16.98 -7.63
N LEU A 222 9.11 16.03 -7.12
CA LEU A 222 8.74 15.34 -5.88
C LEU A 222 8.76 16.30 -4.67
N GLU A 223 7.61 16.46 -4.03
CA GLU A 223 7.47 17.35 -2.88
C GLU A 223 7.44 16.61 -1.54
N VAL A 224 7.85 17.30 -0.46
CA VAL A 224 7.78 16.76 0.91
C VAL A 224 6.34 16.36 1.28
N GLY A 225 5.33 17.11 0.81
CA GLY A 225 3.92 16.81 1.03
C GLY A 225 3.49 15.47 0.42
N GLN A 226 3.92 15.21 -0.82
CA GLN A 226 3.67 13.95 -1.54
C GLN A 226 4.31 12.76 -0.82
N ILE A 227 5.57 12.88 -0.40
CA ILE A 227 6.25 11.82 0.34
C ILE A 227 5.53 11.51 1.65
N LYS A 228 5.14 12.55 2.41
CA LYS A 228 4.36 12.35 3.65
C LYS A 228 3.04 11.62 3.38
N ARG A 229 2.38 11.87 2.24
CA ARG A 229 1.16 11.15 1.83
C ARG A 229 1.43 9.67 1.53
N VAL A 230 2.51 9.35 0.81
CA VAL A 230 2.94 7.95 0.57
C VAL A 230 3.21 7.23 1.90
N SER A 231 4.09 7.82 2.71
CA SER A 231 4.48 7.35 4.04
C SER A 231 3.27 7.10 4.94
N ARG A 232 2.31 8.04 4.96
CA ARG A 232 1.08 7.92 5.74
C ARG A 232 0.13 6.85 5.18
N ALA A 233 -0.03 6.76 3.86
CA ALA A 233 -0.88 5.77 3.22
C ALA A 233 -0.39 4.35 3.50
N LEU A 234 0.92 4.11 3.39
CA LEU A 234 1.58 2.87 3.75
C LEU A 234 1.31 2.49 5.22
N LEU A 235 1.54 3.44 6.14
CA LEU A 235 1.33 3.25 7.57
C LEU A 235 -0.14 2.89 7.91
N LEU A 236 -1.11 3.56 7.28
CA LEU A 236 -2.53 3.29 7.48
C LEU A 236 -2.92 1.91 6.94
N THR A 237 -2.40 1.54 5.77
CA THR A 237 -2.63 0.24 5.13
C THR A 237 -2.08 -0.90 5.99
N VAL A 238 -0.83 -0.79 6.46
CA VAL A 238 -0.26 -1.79 7.39
C VAL A 238 -1.06 -1.88 8.68
N LYS A 239 -1.42 -0.73 9.27
CA LYS A 239 -2.22 -0.70 10.49
C LYS A 239 -3.57 -1.40 10.31
N SER A 240 -4.28 -1.17 9.21
CA SER A 240 -5.59 -1.79 8.96
C SER A 240 -5.48 -3.30 8.78
N LEU A 241 -4.46 -3.78 8.06
CA LEU A 241 -4.19 -5.20 7.84
C LEU A 241 -3.81 -5.92 9.15
N LEU A 242 -2.99 -5.30 10.00
CA LEU A 242 -2.61 -5.81 11.32
C LEU A 242 -3.81 -5.90 12.28
N LEU A 243 -4.63 -4.85 12.34
CA LEU A 243 -5.84 -4.81 13.18
C LEU A 243 -6.86 -5.88 12.77
N ALA A 244 -7.00 -6.13 11.47
CA ALA A 244 -7.84 -7.19 10.94
C ALA A 244 -7.24 -8.60 11.13
N ARG A 245 -6.05 -8.73 11.74
CA ARG A 245 -5.30 -9.99 11.94
C ARG A 245 -5.11 -10.76 10.63
N SER A 246 -5.00 -10.02 9.55
CA SER A 246 -4.83 -10.58 8.22
C SER A 246 -3.32 -10.70 8.02
N TYR A 247 -2.77 -11.90 8.25
CA TYR A 247 -1.32 -12.16 8.13
C TYR A 247 -0.94 -13.04 6.93
N TRP A 248 -1.87 -13.88 6.49
CA TRP A 248 -1.68 -14.90 5.45
C TRP A 248 -2.40 -14.48 4.15
N PRO A 249 -2.10 -15.14 3.01
CA PRO A 249 -1.80 -14.51 1.74
C PRO A 249 -2.68 -13.32 1.44
N GLN A 250 -2.03 -12.16 1.30
CA GLN A 250 -2.65 -10.90 0.99
C GLN A 250 -1.88 -10.19 -0.10
N HIS A 251 -2.63 -9.46 -0.90
CA HIS A 251 -2.10 -8.51 -1.87
C HIS A 251 -2.23 -7.08 -1.33
N GLY A 252 -2.47 -6.92 -0.03
CA GLY A 252 -2.85 -5.64 0.57
C GLY A 252 -1.79 -4.55 0.43
N LEU A 253 -0.51 -4.95 0.40
CA LEU A 253 0.62 -4.06 0.14
C LEU A 253 1.27 -4.36 -1.22
N HIS A 254 0.58 -5.05 -2.12
CA HIS A 254 1.10 -5.29 -3.46
C HIS A 254 1.41 -3.95 -4.15
N GLY A 255 2.63 -3.85 -4.69
CA GLY A 255 3.17 -2.62 -5.30
C GLY A 255 3.68 -1.57 -4.30
N ALA A 256 3.54 -1.77 -2.98
CA ALA A 256 4.07 -0.84 -2.00
C ALA A 256 5.60 -0.82 -1.97
N SER A 257 6.24 -1.97 -2.14
CA SER A 257 7.70 -2.08 -2.23
C SER A 257 8.24 -1.37 -3.47
N ASP A 258 7.63 -1.60 -4.64
CA ASP A 258 7.96 -0.90 -5.89
C ASP A 258 7.80 0.62 -5.76
N LEU A 259 6.70 1.08 -5.15
CA LEU A 259 6.44 2.50 -4.87
C LEU A 259 7.54 3.11 -3.99
N VAL A 260 7.85 2.47 -2.85
CA VAL A 260 8.88 2.96 -1.93
C VAL A 260 10.26 2.91 -2.57
N SER A 261 10.58 1.86 -3.32
CA SER A 261 11.85 1.75 -4.04
C SER A 261 12.02 2.86 -5.07
N SER A 262 10.99 3.14 -5.86
CA SER A 262 11.00 4.22 -6.85
C SER A 262 11.20 5.58 -6.18
N VAL A 263 10.35 5.92 -5.21
CA VAL A 263 10.43 7.19 -4.48
C VAL A 263 11.79 7.35 -3.81
N ALA A 264 12.31 6.30 -3.18
CA ALA A 264 13.59 6.36 -2.50
C ALA A 264 14.74 6.56 -3.49
N ARG A 265 14.76 5.87 -4.64
CA ARG A 265 15.76 6.09 -5.69
C ARG A 265 15.76 7.53 -6.21
N ASP A 266 14.57 8.10 -6.40
CA ASP A 266 14.42 9.48 -6.88
C ASP A 266 14.95 10.49 -5.84
N ILE A 267 14.62 10.28 -4.57
CA ILE A 267 15.16 11.07 -3.46
C ILE A 267 16.69 10.93 -3.41
N CYS A 268 17.24 9.72 -3.59
CA CYS A 268 18.68 9.48 -3.58
C CYS A 268 19.42 10.26 -4.67
N GLN A 269 18.90 10.23 -5.89
CA GLN A 269 19.46 11.02 -6.99
C GLN A 269 19.42 12.51 -6.69
N ARG A 270 18.30 13.01 -6.14
CA ARG A 270 18.15 14.43 -5.79
C ARG A 270 19.08 14.88 -4.68
N VAL A 271 19.18 14.13 -3.58
CA VAL A 271 20.02 14.49 -2.43
C VAL A 271 21.51 14.53 -2.82
N ARG A 272 21.94 13.62 -3.69
CA ARG A 272 23.32 13.63 -4.21
C ARG A 272 23.61 14.83 -5.09
N ASN A 273 22.64 15.25 -5.89
CA ASN A 273 22.77 16.45 -6.73
C ASN A 273 22.62 17.74 -5.91
N ASN A 274 21.82 17.72 -4.84
CA ASN A 274 21.50 18.85 -3.99
C ASN A 274 21.22 18.41 -2.54
N ARG A 275 22.22 18.57 -1.66
CA ARG A 275 22.12 18.19 -0.24
C ARG A 275 20.99 18.88 0.53
N ALA A 276 20.44 20.00 0.04
CA ALA A 276 19.31 20.68 0.69
C ALA A 276 18.01 19.85 0.71
N ASP A 277 17.91 18.84 -0.15
CA ASP A 277 16.73 17.98 -0.30
C ASP A 277 16.64 16.87 0.76
N TYR A 278 17.52 16.86 1.77
CA TYR A 278 17.51 15.87 2.85
C TYR A 278 16.18 15.79 3.63
N ARG A 279 15.36 16.85 3.57
CA ARG A 279 14.00 16.85 4.13
C ARG A 279 13.08 15.79 3.50
N LEU A 280 13.32 15.42 2.24
CA LEU A 280 12.60 14.37 1.54
C LEU A 280 12.89 12.99 2.16
N VAL A 281 14.17 12.71 2.46
CA VAL A 281 14.62 11.49 3.15
C VAL A 281 13.91 11.36 4.49
N HIS A 282 13.98 12.41 5.30
CA HIS A 282 13.38 12.40 6.64
C HIS A 282 11.84 12.25 6.59
N ALA A 283 11.18 12.74 5.54
CA ALA A 283 9.74 12.57 5.35
C ALA A 283 9.36 11.12 5.00
N LEU A 284 10.20 10.42 4.24
CA LEU A 284 9.99 9.02 3.90
C LEU A 284 10.25 8.12 5.12
N GLU A 285 11.37 8.35 5.79
CA GLU A 285 11.82 7.58 6.95
C GLU A 285 10.86 7.60 8.13
N PHE A 286 10.28 8.77 8.42
CA PHE A 286 9.52 8.97 9.65
C PHE A 286 8.33 8.01 9.79
N ASP A 287 7.54 7.79 8.73
CA ASP A 287 6.43 6.83 8.84
C ASP A 287 6.84 5.40 8.45
N LEU A 288 7.89 5.20 7.65
CA LEU A 288 8.45 3.87 7.39
C LEU A 288 8.94 3.24 8.69
N PHE A 289 9.66 3.99 9.52
CA PHE A 289 10.12 3.50 10.82
C PHE A 289 8.98 3.36 11.83
N GLN A 290 8.00 4.26 11.82
CA GLN A 290 6.77 4.03 12.61
C GLN A 290 6.02 2.77 12.18
N MET A 291 6.03 2.42 10.89
CA MET A 291 5.41 1.19 10.39
C MET A 291 6.13 -0.03 10.98
N VAL A 292 7.46 -0.04 10.99
CA VAL A 292 8.26 -1.09 11.64
C VAL A 292 7.94 -1.15 13.13
N ASP A 293 8.02 -0.03 13.86
CA ASP A 293 7.78 0.03 15.30
C ASP A 293 6.37 -0.45 15.67
N LYS A 294 5.34 -0.02 14.92
CA LYS A 294 3.94 -0.44 15.16
C LYS A 294 3.73 -1.92 14.83
N THR A 295 4.37 -2.42 13.77
CA THR A 295 4.28 -3.84 13.42
C THR A 295 4.88 -4.69 14.54
N ARG A 296 6.09 -4.35 15.00
CA ARG A 296 6.78 -5.06 16.08
C ARG A 296 6.01 -4.98 17.39
N LYS A 297 5.47 -3.79 17.73
CA LYS A 297 4.58 -3.63 18.88
C LYS A 297 3.36 -4.56 18.78
N HIS A 298 2.68 -4.58 17.63
CA HIS A 298 1.53 -5.46 17.40
C HIS A 298 1.90 -6.94 17.53
N LEU A 299 3.07 -7.35 17.02
CA LEU A 299 3.59 -8.71 17.18
C LEU A 299 3.79 -9.08 18.65
N GLY A 300 4.28 -8.15 19.47
CA GLY A 300 4.44 -8.33 20.92
C GLY A 300 3.13 -8.51 21.69
N GLU A 301 1.99 -8.06 21.12
CA GLU A 301 0.65 -8.18 21.71
C GLU A 301 -0.08 -9.47 21.28
N LEU A 302 0.52 -10.31 20.43
CA LEU A 302 -0.10 -11.55 19.95
C LEU A 302 0.02 -12.72 20.91
N ASP A 303 -0.98 -13.61 20.86
CA ASP A 303 -0.93 -14.91 21.52
C ASP A 303 0.28 -15.72 21.01
N ASP A 304 0.98 -16.41 21.93
CA ASP A 304 2.21 -17.17 21.63
C ASP A 304 2.02 -18.16 20.46
N GLY A 305 0.84 -18.78 20.33
CA GLY A 305 0.53 -19.70 19.24
C GLY A 305 0.31 -19.03 17.87
N VAL A 306 -0.17 -17.79 17.82
CA VAL A 306 -0.23 -17.00 16.57
C VAL A 306 1.18 -16.49 16.25
N TYR A 307 1.86 -15.91 17.23
CA TYR A 307 3.22 -15.40 17.12
C TYR A 307 4.20 -16.45 16.56
N ALA A 308 4.23 -17.66 17.14
CA ALA A 308 5.11 -18.74 16.68
C ALA A 308 4.81 -19.22 15.25
N ARG A 309 3.57 -19.07 14.76
CA ARG A 309 3.21 -19.39 13.39
C ARG A 309 3.66 -18.34 12.39
N LEU A 310 3.91 -17.11 12.84
CA LEU A 310 4.31 -16.01 11.98
C LEU A 310 5.76 -16.07 11.54
N PHE A 311 6.65 -16.82 12.18
CA PHE A 311 8.02 -16.95 11.69
C PHE A 311 8.07 -17.68 10.36
N PHE A 312 9.08 -17.33 9.56
CA PHE A 312 9.46 -18.08 8.38
C PHE A 312 10.01 -19.44 8.80
N LYS A 313 9.58 -20.49 8.09
CA LYS A 313 10.07 -21.86 8.27
C LYS A 313 10.46 -22.39 6.89
N PRO A 314 11.75 -22.64 6.63
CA PRO A 314 12.16 -23.37 5.45
C PRO A 314 11.46 -24.73 5.49
N LYS A 315 10.73 -25.10 4.43
CA LYS A 315 10.34 -26.49 4.25
C LYS A 315 11.37 -27.18 3.38
N ASP A 316 11.61 -28.46 3.64
CA ASP A 316 12.49 -29.33 2.86
C ASP A 316 12.02 -29.53 1.39
N ASP A 317 10.79 -29.12 1.04
CA ASP A 317 10.21 -29.24 -0.30
C ASP A 317 10.05 -27.86 -0.99
N ALA A 318 11.07 -27.47 -1.75
CA ALA A 318 11.15 -26.20 -2.48
C ALA A 318 10.04 -25.94 -3.53
N GLU A 319 9.23 -26.95 -3.90
CA GLU A 319 8.25 -26.86 -4.99
C GLU A 319 6.80 -26.55 -4.56
N LYS A 320 6.45 -26.58 -3.27
CA LYS A 320 5.03 -26.48 -2.83
C LYS A 320 4.60 -25.14 -2.21
N ASP A 321 5.48 -24.14 -2.08
CA ASP A 321 5.25 -22.98 -1.19
C ASP A 321 5.20 -21.59 -1.85
N MET A 322 4.93 -21.46 -3.17
CA MET A 322 4.61 -20.14 -3.79
C MET A 322 3.45 -19.39 -3.09
N VAL A 323 2.61 -20.08 -2.32
CA VAL A 323 1.46 -19.49 -1.61
C VAL A 323 1.85 -18.93 -0.22
N ARG A 324 3.02 -19.28 0.32
CA ARG A 324 3.53 -18.75 1.60
C ARG A 324 4.46 -17.54 1.44
N ASP A 325 4.84 -17.20 0.23
CA ASP A 325 5.72 -16.06 -0.06
C ASP A 325 4.99 -14.69 -0.01
N PHE A 326 3.67 -14.66 0.17
CA PHE A 326 2.88 -13.41 0.17
C PHE A 326 2.25 -13.10 1.53
N THR A 327 3.02 -13.18 2.60
CA THR A 327 2.55 -12.84 3.96
C THR A 327 2.62 -11.33 4.17
N LEU A 328 1.76 -10.77 5.02
CA LEU A 328 1.83 -9.34 5.36
C LEU A 328 3.23 -8.93 5.86
N LEU A 329 3.86 -9.78 6.67
CA LEU A 329 5.19 -9.51 7.20
C LEU A 329 6.28 -9.60 6.12
N ASP A 330 6.03 -10.37 5.06
CA ASP A 330 6.96 -10.46 3.94
C ASP A 330 6.90 -9.20 3.08
N GLU A 331 5.69 -8.72 2.76
CA GLU A 331 5.50 -7.45 2.06
C GLU A 331 6.08 -6.26 2.86
N ILE A 332 5.90 -6.23 4.20
CA ILE A 332 6.53 -5.21 5.05
C ILE A 332 8.05 -5.32 5.03
N ALA A 333 8.60 -6.54 5.11
CA ALA A 333 10.04 -6.76 5.03
C ALA A 333 10.61 -6.34 3.67
N GLU A 334 9.89 -6.59 2.56
CA GLU A 334 10.26 -6.12 1.22
C GLU A 334 10.31 -4.61 1.14
N VAL A 335 9.30 -3.92 1.65
CA VAL A 335 9.30 -2.44 1.68
C VAL A 335 10.53 -1.89 2.42
N VAL A 336 10.89 -2.48 3.57
CA VAL A 336 12.07 -2.06 4.35
C VAL A 336 13.38 -2.34 3.60
N VAL A 337 13.49 -3.52 2.99
CA VAL A 337 14.69 -3.97 2.29
C VAL A 337 14.88 -3.20 0.98
N ASP A 338 13.81 -2.96 0.22
CA ASP A 338 13.85 -2.21 -1.03
C ASP A 338 14.14 -0.73 -0.80
N TYR A 339 13.73 -0.17 0.34
CA TYR A 339 14.20 1.13 0.80
C TYR A 339 15.72 1.13 0.99
N ALA A 340 16.30 0.16 1.69
CA ALA A 340 17.76 0.05 1.85
C ALA A 340 18.49 -0.16 0.52
N PHE A 341 17.90 -0.95 -0.39
CA PHE A 341 18.47 -1.23 -1.71
C PHE A 341 18.49 0.00 -2.63
N SER A 342 17.64 0.99 -2.37
CA SER A 342 17.55 2.20 -3.21
C SER A 342 18.81 3.07 -3.18
N PHE A 343 19.61 3.01 -2.12
CA PHE A 343 20.83 3.83 -1.97
C PHE A 343 22.13 3.04 -1.83
N CYS A 344 22.11 1.71 -1.67
CA CYS A 344 23.31 0.95 -1.32
C CYS A 344 24.37 0.84 -2.44
N ASN A 345 23.98 0.89 -3.72
CA ASN A 345 24.90 0.72 -4.86
C ASN A 345 26.00 1.78 -4.93
N ASP A 346 25.66 2.99 -4.53
CA ASP A 346 26.53 4.16 -4.60
C ASP A 346 26.83 4.66 -3.18
N PHE A 347 26.66 3.80 -2.17
CA PHE A 347 26.89 4.16 -0.78
C PHE A 347 28.39 4.30 -0.54
N GLU A 348 28.82 5.50 -0.13
CA GLU A 348 30.23 5.87 -0.02
C GLU A 348 30.85 5.56 1.36
N GLY A 349 30.05 5.28 2.38
CA GLY A 349 30.52 4.95 3.72
C GLY A 349 30.09 5.97 4.78
N GLY A 350 30.95 6.21 5.78
CA GLY A 350 30.68 7.11 6.91
C GLY A 350 30.40 8.58 6.56
N GLU A 351 30.78 9.01 5.36
CA GLU A 351 30.56 10.37 4.84
C GLU A 351 29.34 10.49 3.91
N ASP A 352 28.66 9.38 3.61
CA ASP A 352 27.51 9.36 2.73
C ASP A 352 26.34 10.15 3.34
N SER A 353 25.59 10.87 2.49
CA SER A 353 24.40 11.60 2.95
C SER A 353 23.32 10.69 3.51
N PHE A 354 23.29 9.41 3.10
CA PHE A 354 22.38 8.37 3.58
C PHE A 354 22.96 7.55 4.74
N TRP A 355 24.12 7.92 5.30
CA TRP A 355 24.70 7.17 6.42
C TRP A 355 23.76 7.12 7.65
N SER A 356 23.08 8.22 7.98
CA SER A 356 22.11 8.19 9.10
C SER A 356 20.86 7.37 8.77
N SER A 357 20.46 7.32 7.50
CA SER A 357 19.38 6.46 7.01
C SER A 357 19.70 4.99 7.23
N ALA A 358 20.90 4.58 6.83
CA ALA A 358 21.38 3.21 6.98
C ALA A 358 21.39 2.77 8.46
N ILE A 359 21.89 3.63 9.37
CA ILE A 359 21.85 3.37 10.81
C ILE A 359 20.42 3.33 11.35
N SER A 360 19.56 4.24 10.91
CA SER A 360 18.18 4.29 11.40
C SER A 360 17.40 3.03 11.06
N ILE A 361 17.56 2.49 9.84
CA ILE A 361 16.96 1.20 9.46
C ILE A 361 17.42 0.10 10.43
N ASN A 362 18.74 -0.02 10.64
CA ASN A 362 19.30 -1.03 11.53
C ASN A 362 18.80 -0.88 12.96
N ARG A 363 18.72 0.36 13.46
CA ARG A 363 18.21 0.69 14.77
C ARG A 363 16.74 0.32 14.93
N HIS A 364 15.88 0.63 13.97
CA HIS A 364 14.44 0.35 14.08
C HIS A 364 14.09 -1.11 13.84
N VAL A 365 14.82 -1.78 12.95
CA VAL A 365 14.61 -3.21 12.68
C VAL A 365 15.21 -4.04 13.82
N PHE A 366 16.50 -3.91 14.11
CA PHE A 366 17.24 -4.83 14.99
C PHE A 366 17.51 -4.30 16.40
N ASP A 367 17.04 -3.08 16.74
CA ASP A 367 17.28 -2.40 18.02
C ASP A 367 18.73 -2.41 18.47
N GLN A 368 19.63 -1.94 17.60
CA GLN A 368 21.06 -1.82 17.84
C GLN A 368 21.44 -1.23 19.21
N PHE A 369 20.61 -0.38 19.80
CA PHE A 369 20.86 0.28 21.11
C PHE A 369 19.81 -0.04 22.18
N GLY A 370 18.93 -1.02 21.96
CA GLY A 370 17.77 -1.33 22.81
C GLY A 370 17.95 -2.53 23.76
N GLY A 371 17.07 -2.62 24.76
CA GLY A 371 17.00 -3.71 25.74
C GLY A 371 16.04 -4.83 25.33
N ASN A 372 16.29 -5.45 24.18
CA ASN A 372 15.37 -6.45 23.62
C ASN A 372 15.41 -7.83 24.28
N GLU A 373 14.31 -8.56 24.09
CA GLU A 373 14.24 -10.01 24.26
C GLU A 373 15.28 -10.70 23.36
N ALA A 374 15.79 -11.85 23.79
CA ALA A 374 16.67 -12.68 22.99
C ALA A 374 15.94 -13.22 21.74
N GLY A 375 16.67 -13.35 20.63
CA GLY A 375 16.20 -13.89 19.36
C GLY A 375 15.51 -12.84 18.47
N PHE A 376 15.33 -13.18 17.19
CA PHE A 376 14.57 -12.35 16.27
C PHE A 376 13.06 -12.44 16.53
N ASP A 377 12.34 -11.35 16.34
CA ASP A 377 10.91 -11.38 16.08
C ASP A 377 10.59 -11.80 14.61
N PRO A 378 9.34 -12.18 14.28
CA PRO A 378 8.98 -12.60 12.92
C PRO A 378 9.29 -11.61 11.81
N LEU A 379 9.25 -10.29 12.07
CA LEU A 379 9.57 -9.27 11.07
C LEU A 379 11.09 -9.16 10.90
N GLN A 380 11.81 -9.05 12.02
CA GLN A 380 13.28 -9.01 12.05
C GLN A 380 13.88 -10.21 11.32
N GLN A 381 13.34 -11.40 11.54
CA GLN A 381 13.78 -12.63 10.89
C GLN A 381 13.69 -12.52 9.36
N ARG A 382 12.57 -12.02 8.82
CA ARG A 382 12.38 -11.86 7.36
C ARG A 382 13.31 -10.82 6.77
N VAL A 383 13.47 -9.69 7.44
CA VAL A 383 14.39 -8.64 7.01
C VAL A 383 15.82 -9.19 6.98
N ALA A 384 16.25 -9.88 8.04
CA ALA A 384 17.57 -10.53 8.10
C ALA A 384 17.76 -11.55 6.96
N LEU A 385 16.79 -12.44 6.74
CA LEU A 385 16.87 -13.45 5.67
C LEU A 385 16.99 -12.81 4.28
N LYS A 386 16.18 -11.78 3.97
CA LYS A 386 16.24 -11.07 2.68
C LYS A 386 17.57 -10.32 2.49
N ILE A 387 18.10 -9.70 3.55
CA ILE A 387 19.42 -9.06 3.51
C ILE A 387 20.53 -10.08 3.29
N LEU A 388 20.56 -11.17 4.06
CA LEU A 388 21.64 -12.16 3.98
C LEU A 388 21.63 -12.90 2.65
N ARG A 389 20.45 -13.20 2.10
CA ARG A 389 20.33 -13.68 0.73
C ARG A 389 20.95 -12.69 -0.27
N LYS A 390 20.72 -11.39 -0.09
CA LYS A 390 21.35 -10.37 -0.95
C LYS A 390 22.86 -10.30 -0.75
N VAL A 391 23.37 -10.57 0.45
CA VAL A 391 24.82 -10.67 0.71
C VAL A 391 25.41 -11.87 -0.04
N ASP A 392 24.76 -13.04 -0.01
CA ASP A 392 25.17 -14.20 -0.81
C ASP A 392 25.21 -13.84 -2.31
N GLU A 393 24.16 -13.17 -2.82
CA GLU A 393 24.10 -12.68 -4.20
C GLU A 393 25.23 -11.66 -4.51
N ASN A 394 25.61 -10.79 -3.56
CA ASN A 394 26.74 -9.86 -3.72
C ASN A 394 28.08 -10.59 -3.82
N LEU A 395 28.26 -11.68 -3.08
CA LEU A 395 29.47 -12.52 -3.13
C LEU A 395 29.56 -13.35 -4.43
N GLU A 396 28.46 -13.43 -5.18
CA GLU A 396 28.44 -13.92 -6.57
C GLU A 396 28.59 -12.79 -7.61
N GLY A 397 28.60 -11.54 -7.15
CA GLY A 397 28.71 -10.35 -7.99
C GLY A 397 27.39 -9.86 -8.58
N TRP A 398 26.26 -10.09 -7.92
CA TRP A 398 24.97 -9.48 -8.30
C TRP A 398 24.71 -8.19 -7.52
N TYR A 399 24.05 -7.23 -8.16
CA TYR A 399 23.58 -5.99 -7.56
C TYR A 399 22.13 -6.14 -7.05
N PRO A 400 21.67 -5.32 -6.09
CA PRO A 400 22.36 -4.17 -5.51
C PRO A 400 23.38 -4.51 -4.40
N ALA A 401 24.43 -3.71 -4.26
CA ALA A 401 25.60 -3.95 -3.39
C ALA A 401 25.33 -3.61 -1.91
N ILE A 402 24.42 -4.36 -1.29
CA ILE A 402 24.00 -4.13 0.10
C ILE A 402 25.15 -4.28 1.12
N SER A 403 26.16 -5.09 0.80
CA SER A 403 27.37 -5.23 1.62
C SER A 403 28.04 -3.89 1.91
N ARG A 404 27.99 -2.91 0.98
CA ARG A 404 28.58 -1.58 1.19
C ARG A 404 28.00 -0.87 2.40
N MET A 405 26.67 -0.83 2.43
CA MET A 405 25.92 -0.20 3.50
C MET A 405 26.19 -0.92 4.84
N PHE A 406 26.09 -2.26 4.86
CA PHE A 406 26.26 -3.01 6.10
C PHE A 406 27.68 -2.96 6.65
N LEU A 407 28.72 -3.12 5.84
CA LEU A 407 30.11 -2.99 6.29
C LEU A 407 30.40 -1.60 6.88
N SER A 408 29.80 -0.55 6.33
CA SER A 408 29.97 0.79 6.86
C SER A 408 29.21 1.00 8.19
N THR A 409 28.00 0.45 8.33
CA THR A 409 27.17 0.62 9.54
C THR A 409 27.50 -0.33 10.69
N ILE A 410 27.86 -1.58 10.40
CA ILE A 410 28.26 -2.59 11.39
C ILE A 410 29.67 -2.25 11.88
N GLY A 411 30.57 -1.97 10.94
CA GLY A 411 31.96 -1.73 11.21
C GLY A 411 32.79 -3.02 11.22
N PHE A 412 33.79 -3.06 12.10
CA PHE A 412 34.56 -4.25 12.41
C PHE A 412 33.76 -5.26 13.25
N TYR A 413 34.10 -6.54 13.13
CA TYR A 413 33.51 -7.58 13.95
C TYR A 413 34.16 -7.61 15.33
N GLU A 414 33.35 -7.39 16.37
CA GLU A 414 33.70 -7.73 17.75
C GLU A 414 32.80 -8.88 18.23
N PRO A 415 33.35 -9.92 18.88
CA PRO A 415 32.53 -10.90 19.54
C PRO A 415 31.60 -10.22 20.56
N PRO A 416 30.29 -10.50 20.53
CA PRO A 416 29.36 -9.88 21.47
C PRO A 416 29.71 -10.31 22.90
N LYS A 417 29.39 -9.45 23.86
CA LYS A 417 29.41 -9.84 25.28
C LYS A 417 28.40 -10.96 25.51
N GLU A 418 28.66 -11.79 26.51
CA GLU A 418 27.82 -12.95 26.84
C GLU A 418 26.35 -12.57 27.09
N GLU A 419 26.11 -11.37 27.66
CA GLU A 419 24.78 -10.81 27.90
C GLU A 419 24.06 -10.33 26.64
N ASP A 420 24.81 -10.03 25.57
CA ASP A 420 24.32 -9.46 24.32
C ASP A 420 24.24 -10.49 23.19
N LYS A 421 24.86 -11.67 23.34
CA LYS A 421 25.05 -12.67 22.27
C LYS A 421 23.78 -13.13 21.56
N ASN A 422 22.63 -13.04 22.22
CA ASN A 422 21.33 -13.44 21.67
C ASN A 422 20.47 -12.25 21.24
N LYS A 423 20.98 -11.02 21.31
CA LYS A 423 20.23 -9.84 20.87
C LYS A 423 20.09 -9.85 19.34
N PRO A 424 18.96 -9.36 18.78
CA PRO A 424 18.73 -9.36 17.33
C PRO A 424 19.88 -8.75 16.52
N TRP A 425 20.42 -7.61 16.97
CA TRP A 425 21.55 -6.95 16.30
C TRP A 425 22.79 -7.83 16.26
N GLU A 426 23.19 -8.43 17.38
CA GLU A 426 24.38 -9.29 17.45
C GLU A 426 24.21 -10.57 16.62
N LEU A 427 23.02 -11.18 16.66
CA LEU A 427 22.69 -12.32 15.82
C LEU A 427 22.79 -11.98 14.33
N PHE A 428 22.31 -10.78 13.94
CA PHE A 428 22.39 -10.31 12.56
C PHE A 428 23.83 -10.02 12.13
N VAL A 429 24.62 -9.30 12.95
CA VAL A 429 26.04 -9.00 12.69
C VAL A 429 26.84 -10.29 12.52
N HIS A 430 26.63 -11.25 13.41
CA HIS A 430 27.31 -12.54 13.36
C HIS A 430 26.92 -13.34 12.12
N ALA A 431 25.62 -13.40 11.78
CA ALA A 431 25.17 -14.05 10.55
C ALA A 431 25.70 -13.36 9.28
N PHE A 432 25.79 -12.03 9.28
CA PHE A 432 26.37 -11.24 8.19
C PHE A 432 27.83 -11.61 7.97
N PHE A 433 28.65 -11.56 9.02
CA PHE A 433 30.07 -11.89 8.90
C PHE A 433 30.32 -13.36 8.57
N TYR A 434 29.49 -14.28 9.08
CA TYR A 434 29.53 -15.70 8.69
C TYR A 434 29.41 -15.88 7.18
N ARG A 435 28.43 -15.21 6.53
CA ARG A 435 28.32 -15.23 5.06
C ARG A 435 29.48 -14.51 4.38
N PHE A 436 29.90 -13.37 4.93
CA PHE A 436 30.97 -12.56 4.37
C PHE A 436 32.36 -13.22 4.44
N GLN A 437 32.53 -14.33 5.18
CA GLN A 437 33.78 -15.12 5.15
C GLN A 437 34.14 -15.65 3.76
N ALA A 438 33.18 -15.73 2.83
CA ALA A 438 33.43 -16.11 1.44
C ALA A 438 33.99 -14.96 0.57
N PHE A 439 34.07 -13.72 1.08
CA PHE A 439 34.60 -12.57 0.34
C PHE A 439 36.04 -12.75 -0.19
N PRO A 440 37.00 -13.37 0.55
CA PRO A 440 38.33 -13.69 0.01
C PRO A 440 38.27 -14.51 -1.29
N GLU A 441 37.39 -15.51 -1.36
CA GLU A 441 37.23 -16.34 -2.56
C GLU A 441 36.62 -15.55 -3.71
N PHE A 442 35.65 -14.68 -3.41
CA PHE A 442 35.08 -13.77 -4.39
C PHE A 442 36.14 -12.77 -4.93
N TYR A 443 36.97 -12.21 -4.05
CA TYR A 443 38.05 -11.31 -4.42
C TYR A 443 39.12 -11.99 -5.27
N ASP A 444 39.50 -13.23 -4.94
CA ASP A 444 40.44 -14.03 -5.71
C ASP A 444 39.90 -14.37 -7.11
N LYS A 445 38.57 -14.48 -7.26
CA LYS A 445 37.89 -14.76 -8.53
C LYS A 445 37.75 -13.53 -9.43
N ASP A 446 37.32 -12.40 -8.87
CA ASP A 446 37.04 -11.16 -9.60
C ASP A 446 37.31 -9.93 -8.72
N ARG A 447 38.59 -9.55 -8.66
CA ARG A 447 39.08 -8.45 -7.83
C ARG A 447 38.37 -7.13 -8.11
N ASP A 448 38.34 -6.71 -9.38
CA ASP A 448 37.82 -5.41 -9.77
C ASP A 448 36.36 -5.29 -9.34
N LYS A 449 35.60 -6.36 -9.54
CA LYS A 449 34.20 -6.44 -9.13
C LYS A 449 34.07 -6.45 -7.61
N ALA A 450 34.85 -7.26 -6.89
CA ALA A 450 34.80 -7.37 -5.44
C ALA A 450 35.11 -6.03 -4.73
N GLU A 451 36.06 -5.25 -5.26
CA GLU A 451 36.34 -3.89 -4.75
C GLU A 451 35.11 -2.97 -4.88
N THR A 452 34.25 -3.17 -5.88
CA THR A 452 32.97 -2.44 -5.97
C THR A 452 31.91 -2.88 -4.95
N TYR A 453 32.15 -3.85 -4.07
CA TYR A 453 31.21 -4.24 -3.00
C TYR A 453 31.61 -3.72 -1.63
N LEU A 454 32.71 -2.96 -1.56
CA LEU A 454 33.20 -2.30 -0.35
C LEU A 454 32.88 -0.79 -0.42
N PRO A 455 32.47 -0.16 0.70
CA PRO A 455 32.35 1.30 0.79
C PRO A 455 33.74 1.95 0.88
N ASN A 456 33.84 3.28 0.69
CA ASN A 456 35.15 3.96 0.64
C ASN A 456 35.90 3.92 1.98
N ASP A 457 35.18 3.78 3.09
CA ASP A 457 35.74 3.67 4.44
C ASP A 457 36.21 2.26 4.79
N VAL A 458 36.17 1.32 3.84
CA VAL A 458 36.53 -0.08 4.06
C VAL A 458 37.36 -0.63 2.89
N ARG A 459 38.49 -1.26 3.21
CA ARG A 459 39.38 -1.89 2.23
C ARG A 459 39.67 -3.34 2.58
N TYR A 460 39.97 -4.15 1.58
CA TYR A 460 40.40 -5.54 1.76
C TYR A 460 41.92 -5.66 1.65
N ASP A 461 42.55 -6.32 2.63
CA ASP A 461 43.96 -6.73 2.57
C ASP A 461 44.05 -8.19 2.12
N PRO A 462 44.47 -8.47 0.86
CA PRO A 462 44.54 -9.83 0.35
C PRO A 462 45.64 -10.67 1.00
N LYS A 463 46.67 -10.05 1.59
CA LYS A 463 47.75 -10.80 2.27
C LYS A 463 47.28 -11.31 3.63
N ARG A 464 46.54 -10.48 4.36
CA ARG A 464 45.99 -10.82 5.68
C ARG A 464 44.62 -11.49 5.60
N ARG A 465 43.99 -11.48 4.42
CA ARG A 465 42.60 -11.90 4.18
C ARG A 465 41.64 -11.22 5.15
N SER A 466 41.83 -9.93 5.34
CA SER A 466 41.10 -9.13 6.33
C SER A 466 40.45 -7.91 5.70
N ILE A 467 39.36 -7.47 6.32
CA ILE A 467 38.75 -6.18 6.05
C ILE A 467 39.32 -5.17 7.04
N ILE A 468 39.70 -4.00 6.54
CA ILE A 468 40.18 -2.88 7.33
C ILE A 468 39.21 -1.74 7.15
N LYS A 469 38.58 -1.30 8.25
CA LYS A 469 37.72 -0.12 8.28
C LYS A 469 38.50 1.07 8.82
N THR A 470 38.36 2.20 8.15
CA THR A 470 38.93 3.49 8.57
C THR A 470 37.80 4.39 9.08
N TYR A 471 37.90 4.84 10.33
CA TYR A 471 36.93 5.76 10.93
C TYR A 471 37.24 7.21 10.56
N LEU A 472 36.29 8.12 10.76
CA LEU A 472 36.44 9.57 10.47
C LEU A 472 37.65 10.22 11.18
N GLY A 473 38.17 9.62 12.26
CA GLY A 473 39.38 10.05 12.96
C GLY A 473 40.70 9.54 12.36
N GLY A 474 40.64 8.68 11.34
CA GLY A 474 41.79 7.98 10.76
C GLY A 474 42.17 6.68 11.49
N ASP A 475 41.50 6.36 12.60
CA ASP A 475 41.69 5.08 13.28
C ASP A 475 41.29 3.92 12.35
N GLU A 476 42.13 2.89 12.32
CA GLU A 476 41.86 1.67 11.55
C GLU A 476 41.54 0.51 12.49
N GLN A 477 40.54 -0.28 12.13
CA GLN A 477 40.26 -1.56 12.79
C GLN A 477 40.18 -2.68 11.75
N GLU A 478 40.65 -3.85 12.15
CA GLU A 478 40.84 -5.01 11.27
C GLU A 478 39.94 -6.16 11.69
N THR A 479 39.31 -6.82 10.72
CA THR A 479 38.55 -8.06 10.88
C THR A 479 39.13 -9.13 9.96
N ALA A 480 39.80 -10.13 10.53
CA ALA A 480 40.43 -11.22 9.78
C ALA A 480 39.41 -12.30 9.39
N LEU A 481 38.85 -12.20 8.18
CA LEU A 481 37.72 -13.04 7.72
C LEU A 481 38.00 -14.55 7.78
N SER A 482 39.21 -14.97 7.38
CA SER A 482 39.60 -16.38 7.39
C SER A 482 39.88 -16.94 8.79
N GLY A 483 39.97 -16.08 9.81
CA GLY A 483 40.24 -16.46 11.20
C GLY A 483 39.03 -16.34 12.12
N LEU A 484 37.87 -15.93 11.61
CA LEU A 484 36.65 -15.87 12.41
C LEU A 484 36.09 -17.28 12.63
N ASP A 485 36.06 -17.73 13.88
CA ASP A 485 35.39 -18.96 14.30
C ASP A 485 33.94 -18.60 14.68
N LEU A 486 33.07 -18.53 13.66
CA LEU A 486 31.67 -18.14 13.82
C LEU A 486 30.79 -19.39 13.70
N PRO A 487 30.04 -19.78 14.76
CA PRO A 487 29.02 -20.80 14.62
C PRO A 487 27.97 -20.37 13.59
N GLU A 488 27.46 -21.33 12.83
CA GLU A 488 26.33 -21.09 11.94
C GLU A 488 25.11 -20.71 12.80
N ILE A 489 24.58 -19.49 12.60
CA ILE A 489 23.34 -19.06 13.24
C ILE A 489 22.18 -19.56 12.40
N ASN A 490 21.40 -20.46 12.98
CA ASN A 490 20.12 -20.81 12.41
C ASN A 490 19.10 -19.71 12.69
N ILE A 491 18.97 -18.78 11.75
CA ILE A 491 18.00 -17.67 11.81
C ILE A 491 16.55 -18.19 11.84
N ASN A 492 16.34 -19.45 11.47
CA ASN A 492 15.03 -20.10 11.52
C ASN A 492 14.69 -20.66 12.91
N ASP A 493 15.65 -20.73 13.83
CA ASP A 493 15.40 -21.21 15.18
C ASP A 493 14.72 -20.14 16.03
N HIS A 494 13.56 -20.51 16.58
CA HIS A 494 12.77 -19.69 17.48
C HIS A 494 13.44 -19.65 18.86
N LEU A 495 14.46 -18.82 19.04
CA LEU A 495 15.04 -18.60 20.36
C LEU A 495 14.19 -17.60 21.14
N ARG A 496 13.02 -18.01 21.65
CA ARG A 496 12.38 -17.24 22.72
C ARG A 496 12.92 -17.72 24.05
N SER A 497 13.86 -16.97 24.64
CA SER A 497 14.17 -17.12 26.07
C SER A 497 13.05 -16.47 26.89
N LYS A 498 11.82 -16.99 26.83
CA LYS A 498 10.92 -16.78 27.96
C LYS A 498 11.51 -17.62 29.08
N SER A 499 12.28 -16.94 29.92
CA SER A 499 12.81 -17.44 31.18
C SER A 499 11.80 -18.38 31.83
N ALA A 500 12.29 -19.58 32.14
CA ALA A 500 11.75 -20.46 33.16
C ALA A 500 11.66 -19.70 34.50
N GLY A 501 10.62 -18.86 34.63
CA GLY A 501 10.37 -17.99 35.77
C GLY A 501 9.16 -18.40 36.61
N ASP A 502 8.59 -19.58 36.37
CA ASP A 502 7.41 -20.07 37.11
C ASP A 502 7.54 -21.55 37.55
N GLY A 503 8.77 -22.05 37.67
CA GLY A 503 9.00 -23.47 37.94
C GLY A 503 10.13 -23.75 38.91
N ASP A 504 10.23 -23.05 40.05
CA ASP A 504 11.01 -23.49 41.22
C ASP A 504 10.67 -22.69 42.49
N ALA A 505 9.41 -22.77 42.92
CA ALA A 505 9.01 -22.35 44.27
C ALA A 505 7.89 -23.23 44.83
N GLU A 506 8.00 -24.55 44.70
CA GLU A 506 7.14 -25.49 45.44
C GLU A 506 7.89 -26.78 45.81
N LYS A 507 9.05 -26.63 46.47
CA LYS A 507 9.64 -27.65 47.33
C LYS A 507 10.40 -26.97 48.46
N ASP A 508 9.68 -26.67 49.54
CA ASP A 508 10.15 -26.88 50.92
C ASP A 508 9.13 -26.29 51.90
N ASN A 509 8.25 -27.18 52.38
CA ASN A 509 7.66 -27.13 53.72
C ASN A 509 7.34 -28.59 54.08
N GLY A 510 8.41 -29.29 54.45
CA GLY A 510 8.37 -30.48 55.31
C GLY A 510 8.81 -30.09 56.70
#